data_AF-A0A4R4EIV7-F1
#
_entry.id   AF-A0A4R4EIV7-F1
#
_cell.length_a   1.000
_cell.length_b   1.000
_cell.length_c   1.000
_cell.angle_alpha   90.00
_cell.angle_beta   90.00
_cell.angle_gamma   90.00
#
_symmetry.space_group_name_H-M   'P 1'
#
loop_
_entity.id
_entity.type
_entity.pdbx_description
1 polymer ?
#
loop_
_entity_poly.entity_id
_entity_poly.type
_entity_poly.pdbx_seq_one_letter_code
_entity_poly.pdbx_strand_id
1 'polypeptide(L)'
;MKRAHARGYTLLEVVIAFGVLALALTMLLGILTNSSRQVRWSGDAGRAALLAESLLDRVDLEGPLREGRRDGVLEDGRYRWVLDVRRWRDPARPPGPVDPSAPRMMELQLSMEWGEGGPRERLALRSLRLVPPGLEAAP
;
A
#
# COMPACT_ATOMS: atom_id res chain seq x y z
N MET A 1 -38.06 -64.00 10.25
CA MET A 1 -38.37 -62.62 9.80
C MET A 1 -37.43 -61.66 10.53
N LYS A 2 -36.41 -61.09 9.86
CA LYS A 2 -35.47 -60.16 10.50
C LYS A 2 -36.12 -58.78 10.59
N ARG A 3 -36.51 -58.34 11.79
CA ARG A 3 -36.99 -56.96 12.01
C ARG A 3 -35.78 -56.03 11.96
N ALA A 4 -35.70 -55.22 10.91
CA ALA A 4 -34.78 -54.09 10.85
C ALA A 4 -35.16 -53.14 11.99
N HIS A 5 -34.26 -52.94 12.96
CA HIS A 5 -34.45 -51.96 14.01
C HIS A 5 -34.39 -50.57 13.37
N ALA A 6 -35.51 -49.85 13.38
CA ALA A 6 -35.51 -48.44 13.05
C ALA A 6 -34.62 -47.72 14.08
N ARG A 7 -33.44 -47.28 13.63
CA ARG A 7 -32.55 -46.42 14.41
C ARG A 7 -33.25 -45.06 14.55
N GLY A 8 -33.96 -44.86 15.64
CA GLY A 8 -34.49 -43.56 16.01
C GLY A 8 -33.34 -42.60 16.32
N TYR A 9 -33.46 -41.36 15.84
CA TYR A 9 -32.54 -40.26 16.13
C TYR A 9 -32.33 -40.15 17.65
N THR A 10 -31.09 -40.14 18.10
CA THR A 10 -30.79 -40.01 19.53
C THR A 10 -30.78 -38.54 19.95
N LEU A 11 -31.16 -38.23 21.19
CA LEU A 11 -31.05 -36.86 21.74
C LEU A 11 -29.61 -36.32 21.59
N LEU A 12 -28.63 -37.21 21.76
CA LEU A 12 -27.21 -36.92 21.59
C LEU A 12 -26.89 -36.42 20.17
N GLU A 13 -27.53 -36.99 19.14
CA GLU A 13 -27.33 -36.60 17.74
C GLU A 13 -27.82 -35.19 17.46
N VAL A 14 -28.96 -34.80 18.05
CA VAL A 14 -29.48 -33.43 17.96
C VAL A 14 -28.53 -32.44 18.64
N VAL A 15 -28.00 -32.78 19.82
CA VAL A 15 -27.02 -31.94 20.53
C VAL A 15 -25.72 -31.80 19.72
N ILE A 16 -25.21 -32.89 19.15
CA ILE A 16 -24.03 -32.86 18.28
C ILE A 16 -24.30 -32.00 17.04
N ALA A 17 -25.47 -32.13 16.41
CA ALA A 17 -25.84 -31.32 15.25
C ALA A 17 -25.87 -29.82 15.58
N PHE A 18 -26.44 -29.43 16.73
CA PHE A 18 -26.40 -28.03 17.17
C PHE A 18 -24.97 -27.55 17.46
N GLY A 19 -24.12 -28.39 18.06
CA GLY A 19 -22.71 -28.06 18.28
C GLY A 19 -21.95 -27.81 16.98
N VAL A 20 -22.12 -28.69 15.99
CA VAL A 20 -21.52 -28.53 14.65
C VAL A 20 -22.07 -27.29 13.95
N LEU A 21 -23.38 -27.05 14.03
CA LEU A 21 -24.02 -25.86 13.46
C LEU A 21 -23.44 -24.57 14.07
N ALA A 22 -23.32 -24.50 15.40
CA ALA A 22 -22.77 -23.33 16.08
C ALA A 22 -21.31 -23.06 15.68
N LEU A 23 -20.48 -24.12 15.57
CA LEU A 23 -19.09 -24.01 15.10
C LEU A 23 -19.03 -23.53 13.65
N ALA A 24 -19.86 -24.09 12.77
CA ALA A 24 -19.93 -23.69 11.38
C ALA A 24 -20.33 -22.21 11.22
N LEU A 25 -21.36 -21.76 11.95
CA LEU A 25 -21.81 -20.37 11.93
C LEU A 25 -20.73 -19.42 12.45
N THR A 26 -20.03 -19.80 13.52
CA THR A 26 -18.92 -19.00 14.08
C THR A 26 -17.79 -18.84 13.07
N MET A 27 -17.41 -19.93 12.40
CA MET A 27 -16.38 -19.92 11.37
C MET A 27 -16.80 -19.07 10.16
N LEU A 28 -18.05 -19.19 9.70
CA LEU A 28 -18.60 -18.36 8.62
C LEU A 28 -18.55 -16.87 8.98
N LEU A 29 -19.01 -16.49 10.16
CA LEU A 29 -18.99 -15.10 10.61
C LEU A 29 -17.56 -14.52 10.65
N GLY A 30 -16.60 -15.33 11.11
CA GLY A 30 -15.17 -14.96 11.09
C GLY A 30 -14.65 -14.69 9.68
N ILE A 31 -14.99 -15.56 8.72
CA ILE A 31 -14.60 -15.41 7.31
C ILE A 31 -15.21 -14.14 6.71
N LEU A 32 -16.51 -13.88 6.94
CA LEU A 32 -17.20 -12.70 6.43
C LEU A 32 -16.56 -11.42 6.98
N THR A 33 -16.34 -11.37 8.29
CA THR A 33 -15.74 -10.21 8.97
C THR A 33 -14.34 -9.91 8.43
N ASN A 34 -13.52 -10.95 8.26
CA ASN A 34 -12.18 -10.81 7.70
C ASN A 34 -12.22 -10.36 6.23
N SER A 35 -13.14 -10.91 5.43
CA SER A 35 -13.28 -10.58 4.01
C SER A 35 -13.66 -9.11 3.82
N SER A 36 -14.60 -8.58 4.62
CA SER A 36 -14.98 -7.17 4.56
C SER A 36 -13.82 -6.25 4.94
N ARG A 37 -13.00 -6.62 5.94
CA ARG A 37 -11.80 -5.87 6.32
C ARG A 37 -10.74 -5.91 5.21
N GLN A 38 -10.54 -7.06 4.58
CA GLN A 38 -9.60 -7.26 3.48
C GLN A 38 -9.94 -6.40 2.27
N VAL A 39 -11.22 -6.35 1.88
CA VAL A 39 -11.69 -5.54 0.74
C VAL A 39 -11.46 -4.04 0.99
N ARG A 40 -11.78 -3.56 2.19
CA ARG A 40 -11.54 -2.16 2.57
C ARG A 40 -10.05 -1.81 2.51
N TRP A 41 -9.19 -2.66 3.06
CA TRP A 41 -7.75 -2.45 3.02
C TRP A 41 -7.21 -2.40 1.58
N SER A 42 -7.65 -3.32 0.73
CA SER A 42 -7.27 -3.34 -0.69
C SER A 42 -7.72 -2.07 -1.42
N GLY A 43 -8.94 -1.60 -1.15
CA GLY A 43 -9.45 -0.34 -1.71
C GLY A 43 -8.62 0.87 -1.27
N ASP A 44 -8.28 0.96 0.02
CA ASP A 44 -7.51 2.08 0.56
C ASP A 44 -6.07 2.11 0.04
N ALA A 45 -5.43 0.95 -0.08
CA ALA A 45 -4.09 0.78 -0.65
C ALA A 45 -4.07 1.09 -2.15
N GLY A 46 -5.07 0.63 -2.91
CA GLY A 46 -5.21 0.95 -4.33
C GLY A 46 -5.43 2.44 -4.58
N ARG A 47 -6.28 3.07 -3.76
CA ARG A 47 -6.48 4.52 -3.81
C ARG A 47 -5.20 5.28 -3.44
N ALA A 48 -4.44 4.79 -2.45
CA ALA A 48 -3.13 5.33 -2.15
C ALA A 48 -2.18 5.22 -3.36
N ALA A 49 -2.10 4.06 -4.01
CA ALA A 49 -1.23 3.90 -5.18
C ALA A 49 -1.55 4.90 -6.30
N LEU A 50 -2.83 5.11 -6.62
CA LEU A 50 -3.27 6.06 -7.64
C LEU A 50 -2.94 7.52 -7.27
N LEU A 51 -3.13 7.90 -6.01
CA LEU A 51 -2.76 9.23 -5.53
C LEU A 51 -1.25 9.43 -5.59
N ALA A 52 -0.47 8.40 -5.25
CA ALA A 52 0.98 8.45 -5.27
C ALA A 52 1.52 8.61 -6.71
N GLU A 53 0.96 7.86 -7.66
CA GLU A 53 1.28 7.97 -9.08
C GLU A 53 0.93 9.38 -9.61
N SER A 54 -0.27 9.88 -9.30
CA SER A 54 -0.66 11.25 -9.68
C SER A 54 0.27 12.33 -9.11
N LEU A 55 0.79 12.15 -7.88
CA LEU A 55 1.77 13.06 -7.30
C LEU A 55 3.10 13.02 -8.07
N LEU A 56 3.60 11.83 -8.40
CA LEU A 56 4.83 11.68 -9.16
C LEU A 56 4.71 12.30 -10.56
N ASP A 57 3.58 12.11 -11.24
CA ASP A 57 3.32 12.68 -12.56
C ASP A 57 3.27 14.21 -12.52
N ARG A 58 2.66 14.80 -11.49
CA ARG A 58 2.64 16.26 -11.31
C ARG A 58 4.03 16.84 -11.14
N VAL A 59 4.94 16.14 -10.43
CA VAL A 59 6.32 16.61 -10.25
C VAL A 59 7.05 16.74 -11.59
N ASP A 60 6.70 15.95 -12.61
CA ASP A 60 7.26 16.13 -13.96
C ASP A 60 6.74 17.38 -14.67
N LEU A 61 5.56 17.88 -14.29
CA LEU A 61 4.90 19.02 -14.93
C LEU A 61 5.26 20.37 -14.28
N GLU A 62 5.75 20.36 -13.04
CA GLU A 62 6.09 21.57 -12.27
C GLU A 62 7.46 22.19 -12.65
N GLY A 63 8.11 21.63 -13.68
CA GLY A 63 9.35 22.14 -14.24
C GLY A 63 10.60 21.41 -13.75
N PRO A 64 11.78 22.06 -13.73
CA PRO A 64 13.05 21.41 -13.40
C PRO A 64 13.00 20.74 -12.02
N LEU A 65 13.28 19.43 -11.94
CA LEU A 65 13.36 18.72 -10.66
C LEU A 65 14.45 19.35 -9.79
N ARG A 66 14.07 19.71 -8.55
CA ARG A 66 14.98 20.26 -7.54
C ARG A 66 15.11 19.28 -6.41
N GLU A 67 16.31 19.18 -5.85
CA GLU A 67 16.50 18.49 -4.57
C GLU A 67 15.65 19.15 -3.49
N GLY A 68 15.14 18.33 -2.59
CA GLY A 68 14.36 18.81 -1.46
C GLY A 68 13.29 17.84 -1.02
N ARG A 69 12.68 18.18 0.11
CA ARG A 69 11.59 17.43 0.70
C ARG A 69 10.30 18.22 0.56
N ARG A 70 9.25 17.54 0.14
CA ARG A 70 7.88 18.06 0.04
C ARG A 70 6.97 17.14 0.80
N ASP A 71 5.94 17.67 1.43
CA ASP A 71 4.95 16.89 2.14
C ASP A 71 3.58 17.54 2.03
N GLY A 72 2.55 16.78 2.36
CA GLY A 72 1.20 17.27 2.33
C GLY A 72 0.17 16.24 2.76
N VAL A 73 -1.08 16.69 2.69
CA VAL A 73 -2.26 15.89 2.97
C VAL A 73 -3.16 15.85 1.75
N LEU A 74 -3.82 14.72 1.55
CA LEU A 74 -4.82 14.49 0.50
C LEU A 74 -6.08 13.93 1.13
N GLU A 75 -7.21 14.16 0.46
CA GLU A 75 -8.55 13.74 0.89
C GLU A 75 -8.81 14.06 2.37
N ASP A 76 -8.80 15.35 2.70
CA ASP A 76 -9.12 15.88 4.04
C ASP A 76 -8.29 15.28 5.18
N GLY A 77 -7.03 14.92 4.90
CA GLY A 77 -6.10 14.40 5.91
C GLY A 77 -6.07 12.88 6.04
N ARG A 78 -6.89 12.18 5.25
CA ARG A 78 -6.91 10.70 5.23
C ARG A 78 -5.59 10.10 4.76
N TYR A 79 -4.96 10.74 3.78
CA TYR A 79 -3.67 10.34 3.23
C TYR A 79 -2.63 11.43 3.50
N ARG A 80 -1.55 11.06 4.19
CA ARG A 80 -0.38 11.92 4.37
C ARG A 80 0.73 11.43 3.47
N TRP A 81 1.41 12.33 2.78
CA TRP A 81 2.52 11.95 1.91
C TRP A 81 3.76 12.81 2.17
N VAL A 82 4.91 12.21 1.89
CA VAL A 82 6.22 12.84 1.94
C VAL A 82 7.00 12.38 0.71
N LEU A 83 7.43 13.33 -0.10
CA LEU A 83 8.31 13.16 -1.24
C LEU A 83 9.70 13.71 -0.89
N ASP A 84 10.72 12.87 -1.02
CA ASP A 84 12.12 13.26 -0.91
C ASP A 84 12.77 13.14 -2.29
N VAL A 85 13.32 14.24 -2.78
CA VAL A 85 14.04 14.29 -4.06
C VAL A 85 15.50 14.55 -3.78
N ARG A 86 16.36 13.65 -4.24
CA ARG A 86 17.81 13.72 -4.01
C ARG A 86 18.55 13.25 -5.24
N ARG A 87 19.76 13.76 -5.45
CA ARG A 87 20.61 13.22 -6.52
C ARG A 87 20.99 11.78 -6.24
N TRP A 88 20.75 10.91 -7.22
CA TRP A 88 21.18 9.52 -7.16
C TRP A 88 22.70 9.44 -7.35
N ARG A 89 23.34 8.65 -6.50
CA ARG A 89 24.76 8.30 -6.63
C ARG A 89 24.85 6.79 -6.80
N ASP A 90 25.49 6.37 -7.89
CA ASP A 90 25.75 4.96 -8.13
C ASP A 90 26.75 4.43 -7.09
N PRO A 91 26.34 3.51 -6.19
CA PRO A 91 27.24 2.96 -5.17
C PRO A 91 28.35 2.09 -5.75
N ALA A 92 28.19 1.57 -6.98
CA ALA A 92 29.19 0.73 -7.63
C ALA A 92 30.29 1.55 -8.33
N ARG A 93 30.09 2.87 -8.50
CA ARG A 93 31.04 3.75 -9.18
C ARG A 93 31.89 4.52 -8.17
N PRO A 94 33.24 4.46 -8.26
CA PRO A 94 34.08 5.27 -7.39
C PRO A 94 33.82 6.77 -7.61
N PRO A 95 33.88 7.60 -6.55
CA PRO A 95 33.71 9.04 -6.69
C PRO A 95 34.77 9.60 -7.64
N GLY A 96 34.32 10.17 -8.74
CA GLY A 96 35.16 10.76 -9.79
C GLY A 96 34.70 12.17 -10.16
N PRO A 97 35.42 12.85 -11.06
CA PRO A 97 35.05 14.18 -11.52
C PRO A 97 33.63 14.18 -12.07
N VAL A 98 32.77 15.04 -11.50
CA VAL A 98 31.39 15.20 -11.96
C VAL A 98 31.39 16.27 -13.04
N ASP A 99 31.09 15.88 -14.28
CA ASP A 99 30.85 16.82 -15.36
C ASP A 99 29.53 17.60 -15.09
N PRO A 100 29.58 18.93 -14.93
CA PRO A 100 28.38 19.75 -14.71
C PRO A 100 27.39 19.69 -15.88
N SER A 101 27.88 19.39 -17.08
CA SER A 101 27.12 19.31 -18.33
C SER A 101 26.61 17.89 -18.65
N ALA A 102 26.90 16.89 -17.81
CA ALA A 102 26.36 15.56 -17.99
C ALA A 102 24.92 15.45 -17.44
N PRO A 103 24.05 14.62 -18.06
CA PRO A 103 22.75 14.28 -17.50
C PRO A 103 22.86 13.74 -16.07
N ARG A 104 21.97 14.19 -15.19
CA ARG A 104 21.97 13.80 -13.77
C ARG A 104 20.82 12.88 -13.48
N MET A 105 21.09 11.84 -12.68
CA MET A 105 20.04 10.96 -12.19
C MET A 105 19.56 11.48 -10.83
N MET A 106 18.25 11.67 -10.71
CA MET A 106 17.56 12.06 -9.50
C MET A 106 16.75 10.86 -8.99
N GLU A 107 16.79 10.64 -7.68
CA GLU A 107 15.94 9.67 -6.99
C GLU A 107 14.79 10.41 -6.31
N LEU A 108 13.58 9.95 -6.59
CA LEU A 108 12.35 10.41 -5.95
C LEU A 108 11.86 9.29 -5.03
N GLN A 109 11.80 9.57 -3.74
CA GLN A 109 11.25 8.66 -2.74
C GLN A 109 9.94 9.22 -2.21
N LEU A 110 8.83 8.65 -2.66
CA LEU A 110 7.50 9.01 -2.19
C LEU A 110 7.05 7.99 -1.15
N SER A 111 6.66 8.46 0.02
CA SER A 111 5.99 7.64 1.01
C SER A 111 4.63 8.21 1.34
N MET A 112 3.64 7.33 1.44
CA MET A 112 2.26 7.65 1.76
C MET A 112 1.79 6.82 2.94
N GLU A 113 1.11 7.46 3.88
CA GLU A 113 0.58 6.88 5.10
C GLU A 113 -0.92 7.14 5.24
N TRP A 114 -1.68 6.12 5.63
CA TRP A 114 -3.12 6.23 5.90
C TRP A 114 -3.55 5.31 7.05
N GLY A 115 -4.79 5.50 7.51
CA GLY A 115 -5.39 4.73 8.60
C GLY A 115 -5.77 5.59 9.81
N GLU A 116 -6.91 5.28 10.41
CA GLU A 116 -7.48 5.91 11.61
C GLU A 116 -7.40 4.92 12.79
N GLY A 117 -6.89 5.36 13.95
CA GLY A 117 -7.00 4.62 15.22
C GLY A 117 -6.17 3.33 15.38
N GLY A 118 -5.15 3.08 14.55
CA GLY A 118 -4.28 1.89 14.60
C GLY A 118 -2.91 2.09 13.93
N PRO A 119 -2.14 1.01 13.64
CA PRO A 119 -0.89 1.11 12.88
C PRO A 119 -1.17 1.79 11.54
N ARG A 120 -0.43 2.86 11.25
CA ARG A 120 -0.53 3.54 9.96
C ARG A 120 0.00 2.62 8.87
N GLU A 121 -0.87 2.29 7.92
CA GLU A 121 -0.49 1.59 6.71
C GLU A 121 0.42 2.52 5.90
N ARG A 122 1.44 1.96 5.26
CA ARG A 122 2.43 2.74 4.51
C ARG A 122 2.69 2.14 3.13
N LEU A 123 2.64 2.99 2.12
CA LEU A 123 3.11 2.72 0.78
C LEU A 123 4.39 3.52 0.54
N ALA A 124 5.41 2.90 -0.06
CA ALA A 124 6.62 3.57 -0.47
C ALA A 124 6.90 3.28 -1.94
N LEU A 125 7.12 4.33 -2.73
CA LEU A 125 7.51 4.28 -4.13
C LEU A 125 8.87 4.93 -4.29
N ARG A 126 9.70 4.34 -5.15
CA ARG A 126 10.98 4.91 -5.56
C ARG A 126 11.01 5.00 -7.07
N SER A 127 11.40 6.14 -7.58
CA SER A 127 11.56 6.39 -9.01
C SER A 127 12.91 7.04 -9.27
N LEU A 128 13.50 6.72 -10.43
CA LEU A 128 14.73 7.32 -10.92
C LEU A 128 14.41 8.13 -12.17
N ARG A 129 14.79 9.40 -12.17
CA ARG A 129 14.57 10.30 -13.30
C ARG A 129 15.89 10.84 -13.82
N LEU A 130 16.05 10.82 -15.14
CA LEU A 130 17.19 11.43 -15.80
C LEU A 130 16.84 12.88 -16.16
N VAL A 131 17.58 13.83 -15.60
CA VAL A 131 17.42 15.26 -15.85
C VAL A 131 18.54 15.72 -16.78
N PRO A 132 18.21 16.29 -17.96
CA PRO A 132 19.19 16.88 -18.86
C PRO A 132 19.94 18.05 -18.20
N PRO A 133 21.19 18.30 -18.59
CA PRO A 133 21.94 19.48 -18.12
C PRO A 133 21.20 20.78 -18.49
N GLY A 134 21.14 21.74 -17.58
CA GLY A 134 20.54 23.07 -17.82
C GLY A 134 19.02 23.19 -17.58
N LEU A 135 18.34 22.07 -17.32
CA LEU A 135 16.94 22.01 -16.84
C LEU A 135 16.93 21.70 -15.33
N GLU A 136 17.96 22.14 -14.62
CA GLU A 136 18.04 22.21 -13.17
C GLU A 136 17.73 23.67 -12.83
N ALA A 137 16.85 23.93 -11.86
CA ALA A 137 16.66 25.31 -11.46
C ALA A 137 17.95 25.84 -10.86
N ALA A 138 18.48 26.91 -11.44
CA ALA A 138 19.55 27.67 -10.83
C ALA A 138 19.18 28.00 -9.36
N PRO A 139 20.17 27.98 -8.44
CA PRO A 139 19.95 28.28 -7.03
C PRO A 139 19.32 29.65 -6.80
#